data_AF-A0A367LWW5-F1
#
_entry.id   AF-A0A367LWW5-F1
#
_cell.length_a   1.000
_cell.length_b   1.000
_cell.length_c   1.000
_cell.angle_alpha   90.00
_cell.angle_beta   90.00
_cell.angle_gamma   90.00
#
_symmetry.space_group_name_H-M   'P 1'
#
loop_
_entity.id
_entity.type
_entity.pdbx_description
1 polymer ?
#
loop_
_entity_poly.entity_id
_entity_poly.type
_entity_poly.pdbx_seq_one_letter_code
_entity_poly.pdbx_strand_id
1 'polypeptide(L)'
;VFAAANPQRRIGYGELLRGQRFNLNIDGKAPLKPRSEYRLVGKPVRRVDIPAKLTGQLTYVHDMRLPGMLHGRVVRPPYTGADVSAPLGSGLLAVDESSVAGLPGLVKVVVIGDFVGVVCEREEQAIRA
;
A
#
# COMPACT_ATOMS: atom_id res chain seq x y z
N VAL A 1 -24.91 8.10 1.01
CA VAL A 1 -25.47 9.36 0.47
C VAL A 1 -26.98 9.33 0.68
N PHE A 2 -27.58 10.42 1.14
CA PHE A 2 -29.02 10.49 1.39
C PHE A 2 -29.69 11.36 0.33
N ALA A 3 -30.94 11.04 -0.03
CA ALA A 3 -31.73 11.91 -0.87
C ALA A 3 -32.13 13.16 -0.07
N ALA A 4 -31.79 14.36 -0.55
CA ALA A 4 -32.07 15.62 0.17
C ALA A 4 -33.57 15.78 0.50
N ALA A 5 -34.46 15.26 -0.36
CA ALA A 5 -35.91 15.29 -0.17
C ALA A 5 -36.45 14.16 0.75
N ASN A 6 -35.67 13.11 1.03
CA ASN A 6 -36.08 12.05 1.96
C ASN A 6 -34.83 11.42 2.62
N PRO A 7 -34.44 11.88 3.82
CA PRO A 7 -33.26 11.40 4.53
C PRO A 7 -33.29 9.91 4.93
N GLN A 8 -34.47 9.29 4.97
CA GLN A 8 -34.62 7.86 5.25
C GLN A 8 -34.18 6.99 4.06
N ARG A 9 -34.18 7.56 2.84
CA ARG A 9 -33.66 6.89 1.66
C ARG A 9 -32.15 7.08 1.57
N ARG A 10 -31.42 6.03 1.92
CA ARG A 10 -29.95 5.99 1.92
C ARG A 10 -29.47 5.05 0.83
N ILE A 11 -28.42 5.45 0.13
CA ILE A 11 -27.72 4.60 -0.85
C ILE A 11 -26.22 4.64 -0.55
N GLY A 12 -25.51 3.54 -0.78
CA GLY A 12 -24.05 3.46 -0.65
C GLY A 12 -23.37 4.34 -1.71
N TYR A 13 -22.22 4.97 -1.39
CA TYR A 13 -21.54 5.85 -2.36
C TYR A 13 -21.20 5.10 -3.66
N GLY A 14 -20.83 3.82 -3.59
CA GLY A 14 -20.59 2.97 -4.75
C GLY A 14 -21.85 2.63 -5.57
N GLU A 15 -23.03 2.65 -4.98
CA GLU A 15 -24.31 2.41 -5.71
C GLU A 15 -24.68 3.59 -6.60
N LEU A 16 -24.12 4.78 -6.36
CA LEU A 16 -24.26 5.94 -7.26
C LEU A 16 -23.58 5.67 -8.61
N LEU A 17 -22.58 4.79 -8.63
CA LEU A 17 -21.76 4.50 -9.80
C LEU A 17 -22.26 3.29 -10.59
N ARG A 18 -23.41 2.67 -10.25
CA ARG A 18 -24.03 1.45 -10.85
C ARG A 18 -23.55 1.13 -12.29
N GLY A 19 -22.39 0.48 -12.42
CA GLY A 19 -21.83 0.06 -13.71
C GLY A 19 -21.31 1.15 -14.64
N GLN A 20 -21.32 2.42 -14.24
CA GLN A 20 -20.80 3.54 -15.03
C GLN A 20 -19.34 3.81 -14.69
N ARG A 21 -18.48 3.84 -15.72
CA ARG A 21 -17.11 4.34 -15.59
C ARG A 21 -17.15 5.86 -15.64
N PHE A 22 -16.77 6.52 -14.54
CA PHE A 22 -16.73 7.97 -14.43
C PHE A 22 -15.42 8.52 -15.00
N ASN A 23 -15.18 8.27 -16.29
CA ASN A 23 -14.03 8.78 -17.01
C ASN A 23 -14.38 10.19 -17.52
N LEU A 24 -14.19 11.19 -16.67
CA LEU A 24 -14.32 12.59 -17.08
C LEU A 24 -12.98 13.08 -17.64
N ASN A 25 -13.02 13.61 -18.86
CA ASN A 25 -11.88 14.34 -19.41
C ASN A 25 -11.75 15.66 -18.65
N ILE A 26 -10.63 15.84 -17.96
CA ILE A 26 -10.32 17.08 -17.25
C ILE A 26 -9.78 18.08 -18.29
N ASP A 27 -10.43 19.23 -18.43
CA ASP A 27 -10.09 20.26 -19.41
C ASP A 27 -9.01 21.25 -18.93
N GLY A 28 -8.61 21.15 -17.66
CA GLY A 28 -7.62 22.02 -17.03
C GLY A 28 -8.10 23.46 -16.77
N LYS A 29 -9.38 23.78 -17.03
CA LYS A 29 -9.93 25.14 -16.92
C LYS A 29 -10.68 25.38 -15.61
N ALA A 30 -10.65 24.42 -14.68
CA ALA A 30 -11.30 24.55 -13.39
C ALA A 30 -10.78 25.81 -12.67
N PRO A 31 -11.67 26.75 -12.28
CA PRO A 31 -11.25 27.97 -11.62
C PRO A 31 -10.60 27.63 -10.28
N LEU A 32 -9.48 28.30 -9.99
CA LEU A 32 -8.83 28.17 -8.69
C LEU A 32 -9.73 28.81 -7.62
N LYS A 33 -9.80 28.14 -6.46
CA LYS A 33 -10.53 28.67 -5.31
C LYS A 33 -9.88 30.00 -4.86
N PRO A 34 -10.63 31.11 -4.76
CA PRO A 34 -10.04 32.38 -4.36
C PRO A 34 -9.57 32.32 -2.89
N ARG A 35 -8.51 33.07 -2.58
CA ARG A 35 -7.88 33.07 -1.24
C ARG A 35 -8.84 33.48 -0.13
N SER A 36 -9.81 34.36 -0.42
CA SER A 36 -10.85 34.81 0.51
C SER A 36 -11.75 33.66 0.98
N GLU A 37 -11.89 32.59 0.20
CA GLU A 37 -12.69 31.42 0.55
C GLU A 37 -11.87 30.32 1.26
N TYR A 38 -10.59 30.55 1.51
CA TYR A 38 -9.74 29.59 2.21
C TYR A 38 -10.17 29.47 3.66
N ARG A 39 -10.59 28.27 4.06
CA ARG A 39 -11.02 28.01 5.44
C ARG A 39 -9.88 27.62 6.37
N LEU A 40 -8.86 26.92 5.83
CA LEU A 40 -7.80 26.27 6.61
C LEU A 40 -6.40 26.86 6.37
N VAL A 41 -6.14 27.41 5.19
CA VAL A 41 -4.81 27.95 4.82
C VAL A 41 -4.46 29.12 5.74
N GLY A 42 -3.25 29.11 6.30
CA GLY A 42 -2.76 30.14 7.22
C GLY A 42 -3.27 30.04 8.66
N LYS A 43 -4.02 28.99 9.01
CA LYS A 43 -4.51 28.77 10.38
C LYS A 43 -3.77 27.63 11.07
N PRO A 44 -3.51 27.73 12.39
CA PRO A 44 -2.96 26.63 13.17
C PRO A 44 -4.04 25.57 13.42
N VAL A 45 -4.21 24.64 12.47
CA VAL A 45 -5.18 23.55 12.57
C VAL A 45 -4.55 22.37 13.31
N ARG A 46 -5.23 21.86 14.34
CA ARG A 46 -4.81 20.66 15.06
C ARG A 46 -4.85 19.45 14.14
N ARG A 47 -3.74 18.72 14.05
CA ARG A 47 -3.67 17.46 13.31
C ARG A 47 -4.28 16.33 14.13
N VAL A 48 -5.15 15.57 13.48
CA VAL A 48 -5.87 14.45 14.08
C VAL A 48 -4.96 13.29 14.52
N ASP A 49 -3.81 13.11 13.86
CA ASP A 49 -2.90 11.99 14.08
C ASP A 49 -1.77 12.31 15.07
N ILE A 50 -1.54 13.57 15.45
CA ILE A 50 -0.48 13.96 16.38
C ILE A 50 -0.68 13.36 17.79
N PRO A 51 -1.88 13.43 18.40
CA PRO A 51 -2.07 12.89 19.75
C PRO A 51 -1.75 11.38 19.83
N ALA A 52 -2.20 10.60 18.85
CA ALA A 52 -1.94 9.14 18.81
C ALA A 52 -0.44 8.83 18.65
N LYS A 53 0.28 9.60 17.81
CA LYS A 53 1.72 9.46 17.62
C LYS A 53 2.53 9.80 18.87
N LEU A 54 2.14 10.85 19.60
CA LEU A 54 2.84 11.27 20.83
C LEU A 54 2.58 10.34 22.02
N THR A 55 1.41 9.72 22.06
CA THR A 55 1.01 8.81 23.15
C THR A 55 1.43 7.36 22.92
N GLY A 56 2.14 7.06 21.83
CA GLY A 56 2.62 5.72 21.51
C GLY A 56 1.50 4.73 21.19
N GLN A 57 0.33 5.21 20.72
CA GLN A 57 -0.75 4.33 20.28
C GLN A 57 -0.33 3.56 19.03
N LEU A 58 -0.87 2.35 18.86
CA LEU A 58 -0.69 1.47 17.69
C LEU A 58 -1.20 2.14 16.41
N THR A 59 -0.38 3.04 15.86
CA THR A 59 -0.73 3.90 14.73
C THR A 59 0.05 3.48 13.49
N TYR A 60 1.17 2.78 13.67
CA TYR A 60 2.05 2.37 12.59
C TYR A 60 1.90 0.88 12.30
N VAL A 61 2.00 0.54 11.01
CA VAL A 61 1.90 -0.84 10.53
C VAL A 61 2.97 -1.74 11.16
N HIS A 62 4.15 -1.19 11.47
CA HIS A 62 5.25 -1.93 12.09
C HIS A 62 4.93 -2.46 13.50
N ASP A 63 4.01 -1.81 14.20
CA ASP A 63 3.61 -2.20 15.56
C ASP A 63 2.50 -3.26 15.54
N MET A 64 1.88 -3.51 14.39
CA MET A 64 0.77 -4.45 14.26
C MET A 64 1.27 -5.89 14.44
N ARG A 65 0.52 -6.68 15.22
CA ARG A 65 0.71 -8.13 15.37
C ARG A 65 -0.65 -8.80 15.22
N LEU A 66 -0.75 -9.73 14.27
CA LEU A 66 -1.96 -10.51 14.02
C LEU A 66 -1.73 -11.98 14.38
N PRO A 67 -2.75 -12.73 14.85
CA PRO A 67 -2.65 -14.17 14.98
C PRO A 67 -2.27 -14.83 13.64
N GLY A 68 -1.19 -15.62 13.63
CA GLY A 68 -0.70 -16.29 12.42
C GLY A 68 -0.03 -15.36 11.40
N MET A 69 0.40 -14.16 11.79
CA MET A 69 1.09 -13.22 10.90
C MET A 69 2.40 -13.82 10.37
N LEU A 70 2.56 -13.81 9.05
CA LEU A 70 3.80 -14.19 8.38
C LEU A 70 4.60 -12.94 7.99
N HIS A 71 5.91 -13.11 7.89
CA HIS A 71 6.86 -12.05 7.56
C HIS A 71 7.48 -12.30 6.19
N GLY A 72 7.28 -11.34 5.28
CA GLY A 72 7.85 -11.37 3.94
C GLY A 72 9.09 -10.48 3.82
N ARG A 73 10.13 -10.96 3.12
CA ARG A 73 11.28 -10.15 2.68
C ARG A 73 11.48 -10.29 1.19
N VAL A 74 11.72 -9.16 0.53
CA VAL A 74 11.99 -9.12 -0.91
C VAL A 74 13.48 -9.31 -1.13
N VAL A 75 13.83 -10.32 -1.92
CA VAL A 75 15.20 -10.53 -2.39
C VAL A 75 15.44 -9.53 -3.51
N ARG A 76 16.27 -8.53 -3.23
CA ARG A 76 16.63 -7.54 -4.24
C ARG A 76 17.87 -8.00 -5.00
N PRO A 77 17.92 -7.83 -6.33
CA PRO A 77 19.11 -8.13 -7.10
C PRO A 77 20.31 -7.33 -6.58
N PRO A 78 21.53 -7.89 -6.65
CA PRO A 78 22.75 -7.26 -6.10
C PRO A 78 23.24 -6.05 -6.92
N TYR A 79 22.55 -5.65 -7.98
CA TYR A 79 22.88 -4.49 -8.80
C TYR A 79 21.92 -3.32 -8.57
N THR A 80 22.48 -2.12 -8.42
CA THR A 80 21.74 -0.86 -8.32
C THR A 80 21.19 -0.45 -9.67
N GLY A 81 19.91 -0.75 -9.90
CA GLY A 81 19.21 -0.34 -11.10
C GLY A 81 19.43 -1.34 -12.22
N ALA A 82 18.32 -1.81 -12.79
CA ALA A 82 18.35 -2.51 -14.06
C ALA A 82 19.22 -1.72 -15.03
N ASP A 83 20.11 -2.42 -15.74
CA ASP A 83 20.46 -1.97 -17.08
C ASP A 83 19.12 -1.62 -17.75
N VAL A 84 18.92 -0.36 -18.10
CA VAL A 84 17.60 0.16 -18.53
C VAL A 84 17.13 -0.57 -19.81
N SER A 85 18.03 -1.33 -20.42
CA SER A 85 17.79 -2.23 -21.56
C SER A 85 17.19 -3.60 -21.20
N ALA A 86 17.26 -4.04 -19.93
CA ALA A 86 16.76 -5.34 -19.52
C ALA A 86 15.22 -5.36 -19.52
N PRO A 87 14.58 -6.38 -20.11
CA PRO A 87 13.12 -6.50 -20.09
C PRO A 87 12.64 -6.71 -18.65
N LEU A 88 12.04 -5.66 -18.08
CA LEU A 88 11.46 -5.70 -16.74
C LEU A 88 10.33 -6.74 -16.68
N GLY A 89 10.43 -7.69 -15.76
CA GLY A 89 9.44 -8.72 -15.49
C GLY A 89 9.73 -10.08 -16.11
N SER A 90 10.80 -10.22 -16.91
CA SER A 90 11.18 -11.50 -17.53
C SER A 90 12.70 -11.74 -17.59
N GLY A 91 13.49 -11.01 -16.79
CA GLY A 91 14.94 -11.17 -16.72
C GLY A 91 15.39 -12.28 -15.78
N LEU A 92 14.53 -12.76 -14.89
CA LEU A 92 14.83 -13.84 -13.95
C LEU A 92 14.88 -15.19 -14.68
N LEU A 93 16.08 -15.80 -14.71
CA LEU A 93 16.30 -17.10 -15.35
C LEU A 93 15.78 -18.26 -14.51
N ALA A 94 16.15 -18.29 -13.23
CA ALA A 94 15.78 -19.33 -12.29
C ALA A 94 15.97 -18.85 -10.85
N VAL A 95 15.26 -19.50 -9.92
CA VAL A 95 15.44 -19.34 -8.47
C VAL A 95 15.75 -20.71 -7.89
N ASP A 96 16.84 -20.80 -7.15
CA ASP A 96 17.16 -22.01 -6.38
C ASP A 96 16.53 -21.93 -4.99
N GLU A 97 15.33 -22.50 -4.85
CA GLU A 97 14.60 -22.56 -3.58
C GLU A 97 15.31 -23.45 -2.53
N SER A 98 16.20 -24.36 -2.95
CA SER A 98 16.91 -25.24 -2.02
C SER A 98 17.89 -24.49 -1.13
N SER A 99 18.38 -23.33 -1.59
CA SER A 99 19.28 -22.43 -0.86
C SER A 99 18.75 -21.97 0.50
N VAL A 100 17.42 -21.87 0.64
CA VAL A 100 16.73 -21.42 1.86
C VAL A 100 15.93 -22.52 2.56
N ALA A 101 15.86 -23.72 1.97
CA ALA A 101 15.04 -24.83 2.47
C ALA A 101 15.39 -25.29 3.90
N GLY A 102 16.64 -25.07 4.32
CA GLY A 102 17.11 -25.38 5.68
C GLY A 102 16.75 -24.33 6.74
N LEU A 103 16.15 -23.20 6.35
CA LEU A 103 15.82 -22.14 7.30
C LEU A 103 14.59 -22.51 8.14
N PRO A 104 14.69 -22.41 9.49
CA PRO A 104 13.55 -22.67 10.35
C PRO A 104 12.46 -21.64 10.09
N GLY A 105 11.20 -22.10 10.08
CA GLY A 105 10.03 -21.24 9.88
C GLY A 105 9.86 -20.72 8.45
N LEU A 106 10.55 -21.28 7.46
CA LEU A 106 10.26 -21.01 6.05
C LEU A 106 8.86 -21.51 5.70
N VAL A 107 8.03 -20.63 5.16
CA VAL A 107 6.68 -20.98 4.68
C VAL A 107 6.66 -21.11 3.17
N LYS A 108 7.25 -20.14 2.44
CA LYS A 108 7.21 -20.13 0.97
C LYS A 108 8.23 -19.18 0.36
N VAL A 109 8.80 -19.58 -0.79
CA VAL A 109 9.42 -18.65 -1.74
C VAL A 109 8.38 -18.29 -2.81
N VAL A 110 8.17 -16.99 -3.03
CA VAL A 110 7.21 -16.44 -3.98
C VAL A 110 7.97 -15.83 -5.15
N VAL A 111 7.71 -16.33 -6.34
CA VAL A 111 8.32 -15.84 -7.59
C VAL A 111 7.22 -15.37 -8.54
N ILE A 112 7.30 -14.10 -8.97
CA ILE A 112 6.36 -13.49 -9.93
C ILE A 112 7.16 -12.65 -10.92
N GLY A 113 7.44 -13.19 -12.11
CA GLY A 113 8.37 -12.56 -13.04
C GLY A 113 9.73 -12.38 -12.37
N ASP A 114 10.22 -11.15 -12.30
CA ASP A 114 11.49 -10.82 -11.65
C ASP A 114 11.38 -10.60 -10.13
N PHE A 115 10.17 -10.64 -9.58
CA PHE A 115 9.97 -10.51 -8.15
C PHE A 115 10.27 -11.83 -7.45
N VAL A 116 11.19 -11.80 -6.49
CA VAL A 116 11.46 -12.90 -5.57
C VAL A 116 11.23 -12.40 -4.14
N GLY A 117 10.39 -13.11 -3.39
CA GLY A 117 10.13 -12.83 -1.99
C GLY A 117 10.12 -14.11 -1.17
N VAL A 118 10.72 -14.06 0.02
CA VAL A 118 10.71 -15.17 0.99
C VAL A 118 9.71 -14.84 2.10
N VAL A 119 8.90 -15.83 2.47
CA VAL A 119 7.88 -15.73 3.51
C VAL A 119 8.23 -16.71 4.63
N CYS A 120 8.38 -16.20 5.85
CA CYS A 120 8.67 -16.98 7.05
C CYS A 120 7.70 -16.67 8.20
N GLU A 121 7.68 -17.51 9.22
CA GLU A 121 6.87 -17.33 10.44
C GLU A 121 7.35 -16.16 11.30
N ARG A 122 8.66 -15.85 11.27
CA ARG A 122 9.26 -14.76 12.05
C ARG A 122 10.06 -13.80 11.18
N GLU A 123 10.15 -12.56 11.65
CA GLU A 123 10.85 -11.49 10.92
C GLU A 123 12.33 -11.78 10.71
N GLU A 124 13.04 -12.23 11.75
CA GLU A 124 14.48 -12.46 11.64
C GLU A 124 14.84 -13.66 10.76
N GLN A 125 13.91 -14.63 10.62
CA GLN A 125 14.06 -15.75 9.70
C GLN A 125 13.96 -15.27 8.25
N ALA A 126 12.98 -14.40 7.96
CA ALA A 126 12.83 -13.80 6.64
C ALA A 126 14.00 -12.88 6.26
N ILE A 127 14.66 -12.23 7.24
CA ILE A 127 15.86 -11.40 7.01
C ILE A 127 17.10 -12.25 6.69
N ARG A 128 17.19 -13.45 7.28
CA ARG A 128 18.33 -14.36 7.09
C ARG A 128 18.28 -15.12 5.75
N ALA A 129 17.08 -15.26 5.20
CA ALA A 129 16.84 -15.84 3.88
C ALA A 129 17.32 -14.92 2.76
#